data_AF-A0A6J7H8K5-F1
#
_entry.id   AF-A0A6J7H8K5-F1
#
_cell.length_a   1.000
_cell.length_b   1.000
_cell.length_c   1.000
_cell.angle_alpha   90.00
_cell.angle_beta   90.00
_cell.angle_gamma   90.00
#
_symmetry.space_group_name_H-M   'P 1'
#
loop_
_entity.id
_entity.type
_entity.pdbx_description
1 polymer ?
#
loop_
_entity_poly.entity_id
_entity_poly.type
_entity_poly.pdbx_seq_one_letter_code
_entity_poly.pdbx_strand_id
1 'polypeptide(L)' 'MQNEASTSRQLRFAVFLQSLAAILLTGAGIVRWNAFGFDLWAAVLILAGLGGATAATFLVRAIRRT' A
#
# COMPACT_ATOMS: atom_id res chain seq x y z
N MET A 1 -7.31 29.40 -13.51
CA MET A 1 -6.96 28.49 -14.63
C MET A 1 -5.55 27.89 -14.52
N GLN A 2 -4.49 28.65 -14.20
CA GLN A 2 -3.13 28.09 -14.08
C GLN A 2 -2.94 27.07 -12.93
N ASN A 3 -3.65 27.24 -11.80
CA ASN A 3 -3.56 26.34 -10.64
C ASN A 3 -4.17 24.94 -10.88
N GLU A 4 -5.13 24.81 -11.80
CA GLU A 4 -5.73 23.50 -12.12
C GLU A 4 -4.78 22.66 -12.98
N ALA A 5 -4.04 23.30 -13.87
CA ALA A 5 -3.03 22.64 -14.70
C ALA A 5 -1.81 22.16 -13.88
N SER A 6 -1.36 22.92 -12.88
CA SER A 6 -0.29 22.49 -11.96
C SER A 6 -0.75 21.34 -11.07
N THR A 7 -1.98 21.40 -10.55
CA THR A 7 -2.57 20.35 -9.71
C THR A 7 -2.76 19.05 -10.50
N SER A 8 -3.23 19.15 -11.76
CA SER A 8 -3.31 18.03 -12.71
C SER A 8 -1.96 17.35 -12.95
N ARG A 9 -0.90 18.14 -13.15
CA ARG A 9 0.46 17.62 -13.35
C ARG A 9 1.01 16.94 -12.09
N GLN A 10 0.75 17.51 -10.92
CA GLN A 10 1.14 16.91 -9.62
C GLN A 10 0.42 15.58 -9.36
N LEU A 11 -0.89 15.51 -9.64
CA LEU A 11 -1.67 14.27 -9.54
C LEU A 11 -1.12 13.18 -10.47
N ARG A 12 -0.82 13.51 -11.73
CA ARG A 12 -0.21 12.56 -12.67
C ARG A 12 1.15 12.07 -12.21
N PHE A 13 1.96 12.95 -11.62
CA PHE A 13 3.27 12.60 -11.08
C PHE A 13 3.16 11.71 -9.83
N ALA A 14 2.18 11.97 -8.96
CA ALA A 14 1.91 11.12 -7.79
C ALA A 14 1.44 9.71 -8.21
N VAL A 15 0.54 9.63 -9.20
CA VAL A 15 0.08 8.35 -9.77
C VAL A 15 1.27 7.61 -10.42
N PHE A 16 2.12 8.32 -11.17
CA PHE A 16 3.33 7.74 -11.76
C PHE A 16 4.27 7.16 -10.69
N LEU A 17 4.53 7.91 -9.61
CA LEU A 17 5.36 7.45 -8.48
C LEU A 17 4.74 6.22 -7.80
N GLN A 18 3.42 6.18 -7.60
CA GLN A 18 2.73 5.02 -7.03
C GLN A 18 2.81 3.80 -7.96
N SER A 19 2.61 3.97 -9.27
CA SER A 19 2.73 2.89 -10.24
C SER A 19 4.18 2.37 -10.33
N LEU A 20 5.17 3.26 -10.28
CA LEU A 20 6.58 2.89 -10.26
C LEU A 20 6.93 2.12 -8.99
N ALA A 21 6.46 2.57 -7.82
CA ALA A 21 6.66 1.87 -6.56
C ALA A 21 6.03 0.47 -6.56
N ALA A 22 4.84 0.31 -7.15
CA ALA A 22 4.19 -0.99 -7.29
C ALA A 22 5.01 -1.93 -8.20
N ILE A 23 5.47 -1.44 -9.35
CA ILE A 23 6.30 -2.22 -10.28
C ILE A 23 7.63 -2.64 -9.63
N LEU A 24 8.29 -1.71 -8.94
CA LEU A 24 9.54 -2.00 -8.22
C LEU A 24 9.33 -3.00 -7.08
N LEU A 25 8.23 -2.89 -6.34
CA LEU A 25 7.89 -3.84 -5.27
C LEU A 25 7.61 -5.24 -5.83
N THR A 26 6.85 -5.33 -6.92
CA THR A 26 6.57 -6.60 -7.61
C THR A 26 7.84 -7.19 -8.23
N GLY A 27 8.65 -6.38 -8.91
CA GLY A 27 9.92 -6.81 -9.50
C GLY A 27 10.93 -7.26 -8.45
N ALA A 28 11.06 -6.53 -7.34
CA ALA A 28 11.86 -6.94 -6.19
C ALA A 28 11.32 -8.23 -5.56
N GLY A 29 10.00 -8.40 -5.49
CA GLY A 29 9.33 -9.63 -5.07
C GLY A 29 9.66 -10.82 -5.97
N ILE A 30 9.68 -10.63 -7.30
CA ILE A 30 10.00 -11.67 -8.30
C ILE A 30 11.49 -12.05 -8.27
N VAL A 31 12.40 -11.08 -8.21
CA VAL A 31 13.84 -11.34 -8.09
C VAL A 31 14.15 -12.07 -6.78
N ARG A 32 13.43 -11.74 -5.71
CA ARG A 32 13.57 -12.35 -4.38
C ARG A 32 12.85 -13.70 -4.24
N TRP A 33 11.84 -13.98 -5.06
CA TRP A 33 11.15 -15.27 -5.17
C TRP A 33 12.09 -16.38 -5.65
N ASN A 34 12.93 -16.07 -6.63
CA ASN A 34 13.95 -16.99 -7.11
C ASN A 34 15.09 -17.26 -6.10
N ALA A 35 15.14 -16.53 -4.98
CA ALA A 35 16.32 -16.48 -4.12
C ALA A 35 16.27 -17.22 -2.77
N PHE A 36 15.11 -17.61 -2.19
CA PHE A 36 14.94 -18.64 -1.11
C PHE A 36 13.76 -18.46 -0.10
N GLY A 37 13.11 -17.30 0.05
CA GLY A 37 12.49 -16.97 1.36
C GLY A 37 11.17 -16.20 1.39
N PHE A 38 10.17 -16.58 0.60
CA PHE A 38 8.88 -15.88 0.54
C PHE A 38 7.91 -16.20 1.69
N ASP A 39 8.03 -17.35 2.33
CA ASP A 39 6.95 -17.89 3.18
C ASP A 39 6.69 -17.05 4.45
N LEU A 40 7.75 -16.69 5.18
CA LEU A 40 7.58 -16.06 6.50
C LEU A 40 7.24 -14.56 6.43
N TRP A 41 7.86 -13.81 5.51
CA TRP A 41 7.65 -12.36 5.43
C TRP A 41 6.31 -11.99 4.79
N ALA A 42 5.86 -12.78 3.81
CA ALA A 42 4.52 -12.64 3.26
C ALA A 42 3.48 -12.96 4.35
N ALA A 43 3.69 -14.03 5.12
CA ALA A 43 2.82 -14.36 6.25
C ALA A 43 2.76 -13.24 7.30
N VAL A 44 3.90 -12.62 7.64
CA VAL A 44 3.96 -11.49 8.58
C VAL A 44 3.18 -10.27 8.07
N LEU A 45 3.34 -9.92 6.78
CA LEU A 45 2.62 -8.78 6.20
C LEU A 45 1.11 -9.04 6.12
N ILE A 46 0.70 -10.27 5.79
CA ILE A 46 -0.71 -10.67 5.79
C ILE A 46 -1.29 -10.61 7.20
N LEU A 47 -0.55 -11.10 8.21
CA LEU A 47 -0.98 -11.04 9.61
C LEU A 47 -1.12 -9.60 10.11
N ALA A 48 -0.14 -8.75 9.79
CA ALA A 48 -0.16 -7.34 10.16
C ALA A 48 -1.32 -6.60 9.48
N GLY A 49 -1.58 -6.90 8.19
CA GLY A 49 -2.71 -6.35 7.45
C GLY A 49 -4.07 -6.75 8.04
N LEU A 50 -4.25 -8.03 8.36
CA LEU A 50 -5.47 -8.55 9.00
C LEU A 50 -5.68 -7.96 10.40
N GLY A 51 -4.61 -7.88 11.21
CA GLY A 51 -4.66 -7.29 12.54
C GLY A 51 -5.02 -5.81 12.49
N GLY A 52 -4.40 -5.05 11.59
CA GLY A 52 -4.68 -3.63 11.40
C GLY A 52 -6.11 -3.35 10.94
N ALA A 53 -6.62 -4.11 9.97
CA ALA A 53 -8.00 -3.99 9.48
C ALA A 53 -9.03 -4.31 10.58
N THR A 54 -8.74 -5.33 11.39
CA THR A 54 -9.60 -5.73 12.50
C THR A 54 -9.64 -4.65 13.58
N ALA A 55 -8.48 -4.15 14.01
CA ALA A 55 -8.37 -3.07 14.99
C ALA A 55 -9.09 -1.79 14.52
N ALA A 56 -8.91 -1.39 13.25
CA ALA A 56 -9.61 -0.25 12.67
C ALA A 56 -11.14 -0.44 12.69
N THR A 57 -11.62 -1.65 12.37
CA THR A 57 -13.06 -1.96 12.38
C THR A 57 -13.65 -1.85 13.78
N PHE A 58 -12.95 -2.36 14.80
CA PHE A 58 -13.37 -2.23 16.19
C PHE A 58 -13.36 -0.77 16.66
N LEU A 59 -12.32 -0.02 16.31
CA LEU A 59 -12.21 1.40 16.65
C LEU A 59 -13.34 2.22 16.02
N VAL A 60 -13.63 2.01 14.74
CA VAL A 60 -14.73 2.69 14.04
C VAL A 60 -16.08 2.34 14.66
N ARG A 61 -16.29 1.08 15.05
CA ARG A 61 -17.52 0.67 15.75
C ARG A 61 -17.64 1.28 17.15
N ALA A 62 -16.54 1.44 17.87
CA ALA A 62 -16.51 2.06 19.20
C ALA A 62 -16.87 3.55 19.10
N ILE A 63 -16.25 4.28 18.15
CA ILE A 63 -16.50 5.71 17.93
C ILE A 63 -17.94 5.97 17.47
N ARG A 64 -18.55 5.08 16.67
CA ARG A 64 -19.96 5.25 16.25
C ARG A 64 -20.99 4.98 17.36
N ARG A 65 -20.58 4.38 18.49
CA ARG A 65 -21.46 4.07 19.62
C ARG A 65 -21.43 5.12 20.73
N THR A 66 -20.48 6.05 20.68
CA THR A 66 -20.37 7.24 21.55
C THR A 66 -20.96 8.46 20.87
#